data_AF-A0A382PHB5-F1
#
_entry.id   AF-A0A382PHB5-F1
#
_cell.length_a   1.000
_cell.length_b   1.000
_cell.length_c   1.000
_cell.angle_alpha   90.00
_cell.angle_beta   90.00
_cell.angle_gamma   90.00
#
_symmetry.space_group_name_H-M   'P 1'
#
loop_
_entity.id
_entity.type
_entity.pdbx_description
1 polymer ?
#
loop_
_entity_poly.entity_id
_entity_poly.type
_entity_poly.pdbx_seq_one_letter_code
_entity_poly.pdbx_strand_id
1 'polypeptide(L)'
;MKIKSIKALGAKFPSPISDNPVRDSWRWVDHVATPMSRYPRFKREGLLWAPPWEETSVCVVTAEDGTFGVGMTVFSTPVNSLINDHFAPLLGGENCMAIEKIWDMMFRLASPYSAAGIASYAITAVDLALWDLKAKLAK
;
A
#
# COMPACT_ATOMS: atom_id res chain seq x y z
N MET A 1 2.72 -24.09 6.46
CA MET A 1 2.97 -22.93 5.59
C MET A 1 3.04 -21.67 6.43
N LYS A 2 4.26 -21.28 6.77
CA LYS A 2 4.58 -20.07 7.57
C LYS A 2 5.14 -18.94 6.72
N ILE A 3 4.95 -17.72 7.17
CA ILE A 3 5.54 -16.51 6.58
C ILE A 3 7.05 -16.55 6.81
N LYS A 4 7.82 -16.54 5.73
CA LYS A 4 9.29 -16.44 5.75
C LYS A 4 9.74 -14.98 5.76
N SER A 5 9.11 -14.12 4.96
CA SER A 5 9.44 -12.70 4.91
C SER A 5 8.30 -11.86 4.36
N ILE A 6 8.25 -10.60 4.80
CA ILE A 6 7.38 -9.55 4.25
C ILE A 6 8.29 -8.40 3.82
N LYS A 7 8.11 -7.89 2.60
CA LYS A 7 8.89 -6.76 2.07
C LYS A 7 7.99 -5.81 1.30
N ALA A 8 8.12 -4.52 1.55
CA ALA A 8 7.42 -3.47 0.82
C ALA A 8 8.40 -2.52 0.12
N LEU A 9 8.07 -2.14 -1.12
CA LEU A 9 8.87 -1.22 -1.93
C LEU A 9 7.99 -0.24 -2.70
N GLY A 10 8.56 0.92 -3.00
CA GLY A 10 7.97 1.89 -3.92
C GLY A 10 8.06 1.37 -5.35
N ALA A 11 6.97 1.49 -6.10
CA ALA A 11 6.93 1.10 -7.49
C ALA A 11 6.46 2.26 -8.35
N LYS A 12 7.18 2.49 -9.46
CA LYS A 12 6.74 3.34 -10.56
C LYS A 12 6.41 2.45 -11.74
N PHE A 13 5.14 2.43 -12.11
CA PHE A 13 4.70 1.71 -13.30
C PHE A 13 4.92 2.60 -14.53
N PRO A 14 5.36 2.03 -15.66
CA PRO A 14 5.41 2.77 -16.90
C PRO A 14 3.99 3.16 -17.30
N SER A 15 3.85 4.33 -17.92
CA SER A 15 2.59 4.71 -18.56
C SER A 15 2.18 3.65 -19.57
N PRO A 16 0.88 3.35 -19.72
CA PRO A 16 0.40 2.43 -20.75
C PRO A 16 0.94 2.86 -22.13
N ILE A 17 1.48 1.90 -22.88
CA ILE A 17 1.94 2.13 -24.24
C ILE A 17 0.69 2.35 -25.10
N SER A 18 0.50 3.57 -25.60
CA SER A 18 -0.58 3.91 -26.52
C SER A 18 -0.05 4.79 -27.63
N ASP A 19 -0.42 4.44 -28.88
CA ASP A 19 -0.10 5.25 -30.06
C ASP A 19 -0.99 6.49 -30.18
N ASN A 20 -2.07 6.56 -29.39
CA ASN A 20 -2.97 7.70 -29.37
C ASN A 20 -2.45 8.80 -28.43
N PRO A 21 -2.54 10.09 -28.83
CA PRO A 21 -2.24 11.19 -27.92
C PRO A 21 -3.18 11.10 -26.70
N VAL A 22 -2.59 10.90 -25.53
CA VAL A 22 -3.34 10.88 -24.27
C VAL A 22 -3.62 12.33 -23.87
N ARG A 23 -4.89 12.71 -23.81
CA ARG A 23 -5.27 13.99 -23.20
C ARG A 23 -4.89 13.97 -21.72
N ASP A 24 -4.45 15.10 -21.19
CA ASP A 24 -4.25 15.22 -19.75
C ASP A 24 -5.54 14.89 -19.00
N SER A 25 -5.42 14.14 -17.90
CA SER A 25 -6.56 13.80 -17.06
C SER A 25 -7.16 15.09 -16.48
N TRP A 26 -8.49 15.19 -16.47
CA TRP A 26 -9.25 16.26 -15.81
C TRP A 26 -8.75 16.51 -14.38
N ARG A 27 -8.29 15.46 -13.70
CA ARG A 27 -7.70 15.52 -12.35
C ARG A 27 -6.51 16.50 -12.25
N TRP A 28 -5.76 16.68 -13.33
CA TRP A 28 -4.56 17.52 -13.37
C TRP A 28 -4.83 18.91 -13.94
N VAL A 29 -5.85 19.06 -14.79
CA VAL A 29 -6.09 20.31 -15.53
C VAL A 29 -7.28 21.13 -15.03
N ASP A 30 -8.25 20.52 -14.32
CA ASP A 30 -9.44 21.23 -13.84
C ASP A 30 -9.29 21.72 -12.38
N HIS A 31 -9.99 22.81 -12.05
CA HIS A 31 -10.07 23.33 -10.68
C HIS A 31 -11.10 22.55 -9.85
N VAL A 32 -10.65 21.45 -9.24
CA VAL A 32 -11.47 20.62 -8.36
C VAL A 32 -11.57 21.26 -6.96
N ALA A 33 -12.77 21.31 -6.39
CA ALA A 33 -12.96 21.75 -5.00
C ALA A 33 -12.33 20.73 -4.03
N THR A 34 -11.39 21.18 -3.20
CA THR A 34 -10.67 20.37 -2.20
C THR A 34 -10.78 21.00 -0.82
N PRO A 35 -10.45 20.26 0.26
CA PRO A 35 -10.37 20.84 1.61
C PRO A 35 -9.46 22.08 1.70
N MET A 36 -8.46 22.19 0.82
CA MET A 36 -7.51 23.32 0.79
C MET A 36 -7.98 24.50 -0.07
N SER A 37 -9.11 24.39 -0.78
CA SER A 37 -9.63 25.44 -1.67
C SER A 37 -10.00 26.75 -0.95
N ARG A 38 -10.13 26.74 0.37
CA ARG A 38 -10.31 27.94 1.20
C ARG A 38 -9.11 28.89 1.14
N TYR A 39 -7.92 28.35 0.94
CA TYR A 39 -6.68 29.11 0.95
C TYR A 39 -6.27 29.46 -0.48
N PRO A 40 -6.19 30.76 -0.86
CA PRO A 40 -5.92 31.18 -2.23
C PRO A 40 -4.67 30.55 -2.86
N ARG A 41 -3.63 30.29 -2.04
CA ARG A 41 -2.38 29.61 -2.44
C ARG A 41 -2.61 28.22 -3.04
N PHE A 42 -3.60 27.47 -2.57
CA PHE A 42 -3.84 26.07 -2.98
C PHE A 42 -5.07 25.91 -3.87
N LYS A 43 -5.72 27.01 -4.27
CA LYS A 43 -6.95 26.99 -5.08
C LYS A 43 -6.68 26.88 -6.58
N ARG A 44 -5.58 27.47 -7.07
CA ARG A 44 -5.28 27.57 -8.51
C ARG A 44 -4.63 26.31 -9.09
N GLU A 45 -3.76 25.67 -8.34
CA GLU A 45 -3.01 24.51 -8.79
C GLU A 45 -3.44 23.31 -7.95
N GLY A 46 -4.16 22.39 -8.58
CA GLY A 46 -4.67 21.18 -7.95
C GLY A 46 -3.52 20.37 -7.35
N LEU A 47 -3.70 19.90 -6.12
CA LEU A 47 -2.77 19.00 -5.42
C LEU A 47 -1.38 19.57 -5.07
N LEU A 48 -1.15 20.89 -5.11
CA LEU A 48 0.09 21.49 -4.55
C LEU A 48 0.38 21.09 -3.10
N TRP A 49 -0.65 20.71 -2.35
CA TRP A 49 -0.58 20.29 -0.96
C TRP A 49 -0.49 18.76 -0.80
N ALA A 50 -0.52 17.99 -1.89
CA ALA A 50 -0.38 16.55 -1.85
C ALA A 50 1.05 16.16 -1.42
N PRO A 51 1.21 15.03 -0.71
CA PRO A 51 2.53 14.58 -0.31
C PRO A 51 3.39 14.24 -1.53
N PRO A 52 4.71 14.51 -1.50
CA PRO A 52 5.61 14.26 -2.63
C PRO A 52 6.01 12.78 -2.77
N TRP A 53 5.35 11.88 -2.04
CA TRP A 53 5.68 10.45 -2.04
C TRP A 53 5.28 9.78 -3.34
N GLU A 54 5.97 8.70 -3.69
CA GLU A 54 5.54 7.86 -4.80
C GLU A 54 4.13 7.33 -4.56
N GLU A 55 3.34 7.30 -5.63
CA GLU A 55 1.93 6.96 -5.52
C GLU A 55 1.73 5.51 -5.09
N THR A 56 2.56 4.56 -5.55
CA THR A 56 2.31 3.13 -5.36
C THR A 56 3.33 2.44 -4.47
N SER A 57 2.82 1.68 -3.49
CA SER A 57 3.54 0.72 -2.66
C SER A 57 3.18 -0.69 -3.12
N VAL A 58 4.19 -1.57 -3.21
CA VAL A 58 4.02 -3.00 -3.48
C VAL A 58 4.57 -3.78 -2.29
N CYS A 59 3.73 -4.64 -1.71
CA CYS A 59 4.07 -5.56 -0.63
C CYS A 59 4.16 -6.98 -1.18
N VAL A 60 5.21 -7.70 -0.79
CA VAL A 60 5.44 -9.11 -1.13
C VAL A 60 5.54 -9.91 0.15
N VAL A 61 4.67 -10.90 0.30
CA VAL A 61 4.71 -11.88 1.41
C VAL A 61 5.17 -13.21 0.83
N THR A 62 6.27 -13.75 1.37
CA THR A 62 6.87 -15.01 0.93
C THR A 62 6.69 -16.08 2.00
N ALA A 63 6.20 -17.25 1.61
CA ALA A 63 6.07 -18.41 2.46
C ALA A 63 7.39 -19.22 2.54
N GLU A 64 7.44 -20.18 3.47
CA GLU A 64 8.60 -21.04 3.69
C GLU A 64 8.99 -21.90 2.47
N ASP A 65 8.02 -22.27 1.64
CA ASP A 65 8.22 -23.02 0.39
C ASP A 65 8.70 -22.15 -0.79
N GLY A 66 8.80 -20.83 -0.60
CA GLY A 66 9.19 -19.87 -1.62
C GLY A 66 8.02 -19.32 -2.44
N THR A 67 6.80 -19.83 -2.28
CA THR A 67 5.60 -19.24 -2.88
C THR A 67 5.40 -17.84 -2.31
N PHE A 68 5.05 -16.87 -3.15
CA PHE A 68 4.83 -15.50 -2.71
C PHE A 68 3.53 -14.92 -3.25
N GLY A 69 2.92 -14.07 -2.44
CA GLY A 69 1.79 -13.23 -2.82
C GLY A 69 2.19 -11.76 -2.89
N VAL A 70 1.42 -10.99 -3.67
CA VAL A 70 1.65 -9.56 -3.92
C VAL A 70 0.40 -8.77 -3.58
N GLY A 71 0.58 -7.67 -2.85
CA GLY A 71 -0.46 -6.70 -2.53
C GLY A 71 0.01 -5.29 -2.88
N MET A 72 -0.92 -4.43 -3.27
CA MET A 72 -0.62 -3.07 -3.71
C MET A 72 -1.46 -2.06 -2.94
N THR A 73 -0.87 -0.90 -2.67
CA THR A 73 -1.54 0.22 -1.99
C THR A 73 -0.90 1.55 -2.38
N VAL A 74 -1.36 2.65 -1.78
CA VAL A 74 -0.86 4.01 -2.04
C VAL A 74 0.04 4.55 -0.92
N PHE A 75 0.68 5.69 -1.15
CA PHE A 75 1.55 6.40 -0.18
C PHE A 75 2.86 5.69 0.16
N SER A 76 3.47 5.00 -0.82
CA SER A 76 4.81 4.38 -0.82
C SER A 76 5.64 4.57 0.46
N THR A 77 6.42 5.65 0.57
CA THR A 77 7.46 5.82 1.60
C THR A 77 7.00 5.55 3.04
N PRO A 78 5.99 6.25 3.59
CA PRO A 78 5.53 5.99 4.97
C PRO A 78 4.88 4.61 5.14
N VAL A 79 4.20 4.09 4.12
CA VAL A 79 3.60 2.75 4.16
C VAL A 79 4.68 1.67 4.19
N ASN A 80 5.70 1.79 3.33
CA ASN A 80 6.79 0.83 3.24
C ASN A 80 7.58 0.76 4.54
N SER A 81 7.84 1.91 5.18
CA SER A 81 8.49 1.93 6.50
C SER A 81 7.64 1.21 7.55
N LEU A 82 6.32 1.44 7.57
CA LEU A 82 5.45 0.74 8.52
C LEU A 82 5.46 -0.79 8.31
N ILE A 83 5.41 -1.24 7.05
CA ILE A 83 5.44 -2.66 6.74
C ILE A 83 6.81 -3.25 7.09
N ASN A 84 7.90 -2.66 6.62
CA ASN A 84 9.24 -3.23 6.74
C ASN A 84 9.79 -3.13 8.18
N ASP A 85 9.56 -2.01 8.85
CA ASP A 85 10.21 -1.71 10.13
C ASP A 85 9.37 -2.15 11.33
N HIS A 86 8.04 -2.23 11.17
CA HIS A 86 7.13 -2.57 12.27
C HIS A 86 6.40 -3.90 12.08
N PHE A 87 5.67 -4.10 10.99
CA PHE A 87 4.87 -5.33 10.82
C PHE A 87 5.70 -6.56 10.47
N ALA A 88 6.62 -6.45 9.51
CA ALA A 88 7.39 -7.58 8.99
C ALA A 88 8.18 -8.35 10.07
N PRO A 89 8.89 -7.69 11.01
CA PRO A 89 9.63 -8.40 12.06
C PRO A 89 8.72 -9.15 13.04
N LEU A 90 7.49 -8.67 13.24
CA LEU A 90 6.55 -9.19 14.23
C LEU A 90 5.62 -10.29 13.68
N LEU A 91 5.42 -10.33 12.36
CA LEU A 91 4.56 -11.31 11.69
C LEU A 91 5.35 -12.50 11.12
N GLY A 92 6.68 -12.47 11.16
CA GLY A 92 7.52 -13.58 10.74
C GLY A 92 7.17 -14.88 11.48
N GLY A 93 7.04 -15.99 10.75
CA GLY A 93 6.70 -17.29 11.32
C GLY A 93 5.20 -17.54 11.55
N GLU A 94 4.34 -16.54 11.37
CA GLU A 94 2.89 -16.73 11.41
C GLU A 94 2.39 -17.62 10.27
N ASN A 95 1.26 -18.29 10.48
CA ASN A 95 0.66 -19.14 9.45
C ASN A 95 0.05 -18.27 8.35
N CYS A 96 0.53 -18.42 7.09
CA CYS A 96 0.05 -17.64 5.94
C CYS A 96 -1.47 -17.75 5.71
N MET A 97 -2.10 -18.83 6.18
CA MET A 97 -3.53 -19.09 6.03
C MET A 97 -4.38 -18.44 7.14
N ALA A 98 -3.76 -17.99 8.23
CA ALA A 98 -4.44 -17.36 9.36
C ALA A 98 -4.63 -15.85 9.13
N ILE A 99 -5.19 -15.49 7.96
CA ILE A 99 -5.29 -14.10 7.50
C ILE A 99 -6.02 -13.21 8.52
N GLU A 100 -7.18 -13.65 9.03
CA GLU A 100 -7.94 -12.89 10.04
C GLU A 100 -7.14 -12.62 11.33
N LYS A 101 -6.33 -13.60 11.77
CA LYS A 101 -5.44 -13.43 12.93
C LYS A 101 -4.36 -12.39 12.63
N ILE A 102 -3.72 -12.49 11.46
CA ILE A 102 -2.66 -11.56 11.05
C ILE A 102 -3.23 -10.14 10.89
N TRP A 103 -4.43 -10.00 10.35
CA TRP A 103 -5.14 -8.72 10.25
C TRP A 103 -5.41 -8.12 11.63
N ASP A 104 -5.98 -8.88 12.57
CA ASP A 104 -6.23 -8.42 13.95
C ASP A 104 -4.92 -8.04 14.66
N MET A 105 -3.85 -8.82 14.47
CA MET A 105 -2.52 -8.48 14.98
C MET A 105 -2.04 -7.14 14.43
N MET A 106 -2.06 -6.91 13.12
CA MET A 106 -1.62 -5.64 12.54
C MET A 106 -2.46 -4.45 13.03
N PHE A 107 -3.78 -4.63 13.14
CA PHE A 107 -4.68 -3.61 13.67
C PHE A 107 -4.33 -3.23 15.11
N ARG A 108 -4.04 -4.22 15.97
CA ARG A 108 -3.63 -3.98 17.37
C ARG A 108 -2.22 -3.42 17.48
N LEU A 109 -1.28 -3.90 16.66
CA LEU A 109 0.08 -3.36 16.56
C LEU A 109 0.04 -1.88 16.19
N ALA A 110 -0.88 -1.47 15.31
CA ALA A 110 -1.05 -0.07 14.91
C ALA A 110 -1.71 0.83 15.94
N SER A 111 -2.23 0.29 17.06
CA SER A 111 -2.97 1.08 18.06
C SER A 111 -2.23 2.30 18.62
N PRO A 112 -0.88 2.32 18.82
CA PRO A 112 -0.18 3.50 19.34
C PRO A 112 -0.24 4.73 18.41
N TYR A 113 -0.49 4.53 17.11
CA TYR A 113 -0.55 5.60 16.11
C TYR A 113 -1.83 5.58 15.28
N SER A 114 -2.89 4.93 15.80
CA SER A 114 -4.14 4.63 15.11
C SER A 114 -3.99 3.62 13.96
N ALA A 115 -4.95 2.70 13.86
CA ALA A 115 -5.08 1.78 12.72
C ALA A 115 -5.72 2.43 11.48
N ALA A 116 -6.05 3.73 11.53
CA ALA A 116 -6.60 4.49 10.41
C ALA A 116 -5.51 5.19 9.59
N GLY A 117 -5.88 5.75 8.42
CA GLY A 117 -4.97 6.52 7.58
C GLY A 117 -3.82 5.67 7.03
N ILE A 118 -2.58 6.16 7.13
CA ILE A 118 -1.37 5.46 6.63
C ILE A 118 -1.26 4.02 7.15
N ALA A 119 -1.63 3.79 8.41
CA ALA A 119 -1.61 2.45 9.00
C ALA A 119 -2.56 1.50 8.28
N SER A 120 -3.79 1.95 7.97
CA SER A 120 -4.75 1.13 7.23
C SER A 120 -4.24 0.77 5.83
N TYR A 121 -3.54 1.67 5.14
CA TYR A 121 -2.94 1.36 3.83
C TYR A 121 -1.87 0.28 3.91
N ALA A 122 -1.05 0.29 4.96
CA ALA A 122 -0.06 -0.76 5.21
C ALA A 122 -0.73 -2.12 5.51
N ILE A 123 -1.77 -2.12 6.35
CA ILE A 123 -2.58 -3.31 6.65
C ILE A 123 -3.16 -3.87 5.35
N THR A 124 -3.76 -3.03 4.49
CA THR A 124 -4.31 -3.44 3.20
C THR A 124 -3.27 -4.09 2.29
N ALA A 125 -2.05 -3.53 2.22
CA ALA A 125 -1.00 -4.09 1.36
C ALA A 125 -0.59 -5.50 1.78
N VAL A 126 -0.42 -5.73 3.08
CA VAL A 126 -0.07 -7.05 3.62
C VAL A 126 -1.26 -8.02 3.47
N ASP A 127 -2.48 -7.58 3.76
CA ASP A 127 -3.69 -8.40 3.64
C ASP A 127 -3.93 -8.89 2.20
N LEU A 128 -3.85 -7.99 1.21
CA LEU A 128 -3.96 -8.36 -0.21
C LEU A 128 -2.86 -9.35 -0.62
N ALA A 129 -1.63 -9.15 -0.15
CA ALA A 129 -0.53 -10.07 -0.42
C ALA A 129 -0.77 -11.46 0.18
N LEU A 130 -1.36 -11.54 1.37
CA LEU A 130 -1.74 -12.82 2.00
C LEU A 130 -2.86 -13.52 1.24
N TRP A 131 -3.85 -12.79 0.73
CA TRP A 131 -4.92 -13.36 -0.10
C TRP A 131 -4.40 -13.90 -1.43
N ASP A 132 -3.53 -13.16 -2.13
CA ASP A 132 -2.88 -13.65 -3.35
C ASP A 132 -2.01 -14.89 -3.08
N LEU A 133 -1.24 -14.89 -1.97
CA LEU A 133 -0.46 -16.04 -1.53
C LEU A 133 -1.36 -17.26 -1.26
N LYS A 134 -2.46 -17.07 -0.54
CA LYS A 134 -3.43 -18.14 -0.24
C LYS A 134 -4.00 -18.76 -1.51
N ALA A 135 -4.35 -17.95 -2.51
CA ALA A 135 -4.86 -18.44 -3.78
C ALA A 135 -3.82 -19.29 -4.53
N LYS A 136 -2.54 -18.92 -4.46
CA LYS A 136 -1.44 -19.67 -5.08
C LYS A 136 -1.13 -20.99 -4.36
N LEU A 137 -1.25 -21.01 -3.03
CA LEU A 137 -1.04 -22.21 -2.20
C LEU A 137 -2.21 -23.22 -2.27
N ALA A 138 -3.39 -22.77 -2.69
CA ALA A 138 -4.59 -23.60 -2.81
C ALA A 138 -4.75 -24.26 -4.20
N LYS A 139 -3.82 -24.02 -5.13
CA LYS A 139 -3.74 -24.72 -6.42
C LYS A 139 -2.99 -26.04 -6.27
#